data_AF-A0A2E7TC37-F1
#
_entry.id   AF-A0A2E7TC37-F1
#
_cell.length_a   1.000
_cell.length_b   1.000
_cell.length_c   1.000
_cell.angle_alpha   90.00
_cell.angle_beta   90.00
_cell.angle_gamma   90.00
#
_symmetry.space_group_name_H-M   'P 1'
#
loop_
_entity.id
_entity.type
_entity.pdbx_description
1 polymer ?
#
loop_
_entity_poly.entity_id
_entity_poly.type
_entity_poly.pdbx_seq_one_letter_code
_entity_poly.pdbx_strand_id
1 'polypeptide(L)'
;MENNGQTLICDTEVTSRRFWLGSFAALMSAIAFSSNVALSKLAYDFGTNLHALNLIRAAFFLGCLLVAVWLSNTIFSIKRNELYRCLLLGVLLCAEMYLLLASILFVPIALTILVFYTYPIMIAIWIWRTRRNHFSYIGLGAMALAFIGLIIVLTGSDALLIGWDGRVGIALSVIAAACLAAILLLSERVLARQAATVMMLYMLLSATAVVGFVSLFIADLTWPAALPGWYALCGSAILYVVATMLLFKAVELIGSLQTAIIDNTSPVWAMILGAVILGQWLTLQQVAGASVTIGAVMFLQWIARSRIR
;
A
#
# COMPACT_ATOMS: atom_id res chain seq x y z
N MET A 1 -20.49 37.17 -23.66
CA MET A 1 -20.70 36.59 -22.30
C MET A 1 -20.93 35.08 -22.31
N GLU A 2 -21.24 34.44 -23.46
CA GLU A 2 -21.36 32.96 -23.58
C GLU A 2 -20.06 32.16 -23.39
N ASN A 3 -18.89 32.75 -23.67
CA ASN A 3 -17.62 32.02 -23.69
C ASN A 3 -17.07 31.64 -22.29
N ASN A 4 -17.49 32.35 -21.23
CA ASN A 4 -17.11 32.04 -19.84
C ASN A 4 -17.93 30.89 -19.23
N GLY A 5 -19.17 30.68 -19.69
CA GLY A 5 -20.03 29.61 -19.18
C GLY A 5 -19.57 28.23 -19.65
N GLN A 6 -19.17 28.11 -20.92
CA GLN A 6 -18.68 26.85 -21.48
C GLN A 6 -17.31 26.44 -20.94
N THR A 7 -16.41 27.39 -20.67
CA THR A 7 -15.10 27.11 -20.04
C THR A 7 -15.26 26.66 -18.59
N LEU A 8 -16.13 27.30 -17.80
CA LEU A 8 -16.43 26.88 -16.42
C LEU A 8 -17.10 25.49 -16.34
N ILE A 9 -18.00 25.15 -17.27
CA ILE A 9 -18.65 23.83 -17.33
C ILE A 9 -17.63 22.76 -17.77
N CYS A 10 -16.79 23.05 -18.77
CA CYS A 10 -15.73 22.15 -19.20
C CYS A 10 -14.70 21.90 -18.09
N ASP A 11 -14.30 22.92 -17.33
CA ASP A 11 -13.35 22.79 -16.23
C ASP A 11 -13.92 22.00 -15.03
N THR A 12 -15.24 22.14 -14.76
CA THR A 12 -15.94 21.37 -13.70
C THR A 12 -16.20 19.92 -14.08
N GLU A 13 -16.50 19.62 -15.35
CA GLU A 13 -16.62 18.24 -15.84
C GLU A 13 -15.28 17.52 -15.88
N VAL A 14 -14.20 18.19 -16.32
CA VAL A 14 -12.85 17.62 -16.35
C VAL A 14 -12.34 17.33 -14.93
N THR A 15 -12.61 18.22 -13.96
CA THR A 15 -12.25 17.97 -12.55
C THR A 15 -13.08 16.85 -11.92
N SER A 16 -14.38 16.76 -12.22
CA SER A 16 -15.24 15.65 -11.77
C SER A 16 -14.79 14.30 -12.34
N ARG A 17 -14.51 14.24 -13.65
CA ARG A 17 -14.05 13.02 -14.32
C ARG A 17 -12.70 12.54 -13.80
N ARG A 18 -11.76 13.45 -13.54
CA ARG A 18 -10.46 13.13 -12.91
C ARG A 18 -10.63 12.54 -11.52
N PHE A 19 -11.54 13.09 -10.72
CA PHE A 19 -11.84 12.58 -9.38
C PHE A 19 -12.41 11.15 -9.41
N TRP A 20 -13.37 10.88 -10.31
CA TRP A 20 -13.94 9.54 -10.48
C TRP A 20 -12.91 8.53 -10.97
N LEU A 21 -12.08 8.90 -11.95
CA LEU A 21 -11.01 8.04 -12.45
C LEU A 21 -9.96 7.72 -11.37
N GLY A 22 -9.54 8.71 -10.60
CA GLY A 22 -8.61 8.51 -9.49
C GLY A 22 -9.21 7.64 -8.39
N SER A 23 -10.51 7.82 -8.11
CA SER A 23 -11.22 7.01 -7.12
C SER A 23 -11.34 5.55 -7.56
N PHE A 24 -11.69 5.31 -8.82
CA PHE A 24 -11.73 3.97 -9.40
C PHE A 24 -10.35 3.31 -9.38
N ALA A 25 -9.29 4.04 -9.74
CA ALA A 25 -7.92 3.55 -9.69
C ALA A 25 -7.52 3.16 -8.25
N ALA A 26 -7.84 3.97 -7.25
CA ALA A 26 -7.57 3.65 -5.85
C ALA A 26 -8.31 2.40 -5.36
N LEU A 27 -9.58 2.23 -5.76
CA LEU A 27 -10.36 1.04 -5.39
C LEU A 27 -9.80 -0.23 -6.04
N MET A 28 -9.47 -0.15 -7.33
CA MET A 28 -8.87 -1.28 -8.04
C MET A 28 -7.47 -1.61 -7.50
N SER A 29 -6.70 -0.60 -7.09
CA SER A 29 -5.46 -0.77 -6.35
C SER A 29 -5.68 -1.56 -5.06
N ALA A 30 -6.67 -1.18 -4.25
CA ALA A 30 -6.98 -1.82 -2.98
C ALA A 30 -7.31 -3.32 -3.14
N ILE A 31 -8.14 -3.64 -4.14
CA ILE A 31 -8.52 -5.01 -4.48
C ILE A 31 -7.31 -5.80 -4.96
N ALA A 32 -6.54 -5.25 -5.90
CA ALA A 32 -5.33 -5.89 -6.43
C ALA A 32 -4.27 -6.08 -5.35
N PHE A 33 -4.13 -5.12 -4.43
CA PHE A 33 -3.19 -5.18 -3.33
C PHE A 33 -3.55 -6.33 -2.38
N SER A 34 -4.80 -6.36 -1.93
CA SER A 34 -5.29 -7.42 -1.04
C SER A 34 -5.21 -8.81 -1.68
N SER A 35 -5.51 -8.89 -2.98
CA SER A 35 -5.41 -10.12 -3.77
C SER A 35 -3.97 -10.60 -3.92
N ASN A 36 -3.01 -9.70 -4.13
CA ASN A 36 -1.60 -10.08 -4.20
C ASN A 36 -1.12 -10.71 -2.89
N VAL A 37 -1.53 -10.15 -1.74
CA VAL A 37 -1.08 -10.64 -0.43
C VAL A 37 -1.70 -12.01 -0.16
N ALA A 38 -3.00 -12.20 -0.48
CA ALA A 38 -3.67 -13.49 -0.40
C ALA A 38 -2.97 -14.57 -1.24
N LEU A 39 -2.66 -14.27 -2.51
CA LEU A 39 -1.92 -15.19 -3.38
C LEU A 39 -0.48 -15.43 -2.89
N SER A 40 0.12 -14.47 -2.20
CA SER A 40 1.48 -14.66 -1.65
C SER A 40 1.51 -15.67 -0.54
N LYS A 41 0.51 -15.62 0.36
CA LYS A 41 0.38 -16.65 1.38
C LYS A 41 0.08 -18.01 0.77
N LEU A 42 -0.77 -18.06 -0.25
CA LEU A 42 -1.03 -19.31 -0.97
C LEU A 42 0.28 -19.87 -1.58
N ALA A 43 1.12 -19.02 -2.17
CA ALA A 43 2.43 -19.44 -2.67
C ALA A 43 3.36 -19.97 -1.56
N TYR A 44 3.29 -19.40 -0.35
CA TYR A 44 4.01 -19.93 0.82
C TYR A 44 3.50 -21.29 1.27
N ASP A 45 2.18 -21.50 1.22
CA ASP A 45 1.59 -22.81 1.54
C ASP A 45 2.03 -23.90 0.55
N PHE A 46 2.43 -23.52 -0.67
CA PHE A 46 3.07 -24.41 -1.65
C PHE A 46 4.61 -24.46 -1.57
N GLY A 47 5.23 -23.94 -0.51
CA GLY A 47 6.67 -24.07 -0.23
C GLY A 47 7.57 -22.93 -0.73
N THR A 48 6.99 -21.89 -1.34
CA THR A 48 7.76 -20.69 -1.72
C THR A 48 8.16 -19.90 -0.49
N ASN A 49 9.32 -19.24 -0.50
CA ASN A 49 9.69 -18.27 0.54
C ASN A 49 9.49 -16.81 0.09
N LEU A 50 9.58 -15.90 1.06
CA LEU A 50 9.41 -14.47 0.81
C LEU A 50 10.48 -13.88 -0.12
N HIS A 51 11.69 -14.45 -0.13
CA HIS A 51 12.81 -13.98 -0.95
C HIS A 51 12.54 -14.21 -2.43
N ALA A 52 12.16 -15.44 -2.81
CA ALA A 52 11.80 -15.80 -4.18
C ALA A 52 10.61 -14.99 -4.70
N LEU A 53 9.63 -14.77 -3.83
CA LEU A 53 8.43 -14.01 -4.17
C LEU A 53 8.75 -12.53 -4.41
N ASN A 54 9.54 -11.90 -3.52
CA ASN A 54 9.98 -10.51 -3.72
C ASN A 54 10.91 -10.37 -4.92
N LEU A 55 11.76 -11.35 -5.21
CA LEU A 55 12.61 -11.34 -6.40
C LEU A 55 11.78 -11.30 -7.69
N ILE A 56 10.79 -12.19 -7.82
CA ILE A 56 9.91 -12.20 -9.01
C ILE A 56 9.12 -10.90 -9.10
N ARG A 57 8.57 -10.39 -7.98
CA ARG A 57 7.85 -9.11 -7.97
C ARG A 57 8.72 -7.97 -8.47
N ALA A 58 9.91 -7.82 -7.90
CA ALA A 58 10.82 -6.74 -8.24
C ALA A 58 11.29 -6.84 -9.71
N ALA A 59 11.69 -8.05 -10.15
CA ALA A 59 12.12 -8.29 -11.52
C ALA A 59 10.99 -8.05 -12.53
N PHE A 60 9.78 -8.59 -12.27
CA PHE A 60 8.63 -8.42 -13.16
C PHE A 60 8.19 -6.95 -13.25
N PHE A 61 8.14 -6.27 -12.11
CA PHE A 61 7.80 -4.85 -12.08
C PHE A 61 8.83 -4.01 -12.84
N LEU A 62 10.13 -4.26 -12.59
CA LEU A 62 11.20 -3.52 -13.27
C LEU A 62 11.15 -3.77 -14.78
N GLY A 63 10.93 -5.01 -15.20
CA GLY A 63 10.75 -5.37 -16.60
C GLY A 63 9.58 -4.62 -17.26
N CYS A 64 8.40 -4.60 -16.62
CA CYS A 64 7.24 -3.86 -17.11
C CYS A 64 7.55 -2.36 -17.28
N LEU A 65 8.24 -1.78 -16.31
CA LEU A 65 8.55 -0.35 -16.31
C LEU A 65 9.62 0.00 -17.36
N LEU A 66 10.63 -0.85 -17.56
CA LEU A 66 11.63 -0.68 -18.61
C LEU A 66 11.00 -0.76 -20.00
N VAL A 67 10.07 -1.68 -20.23
CA VAL A 67 9.32 -1.77 -21.49
C VAL A 67 8.48 -0.51 -21.71
N ALA A 68 7.75 -0.05 -20.69
CA ALA A 68 6.95 1.17 -20.78
C ALA A 68 7.81 2.41 -21.12
N VAL A 69 8.98 2.51 -20.50
CA VAL A 69 9.97 3.57 -20.75
C VAL A 69 10.55 3.49 -22.16
N TRP A 70 10.89 2.28 -22.62
CA TRP A 70 11.43 2.07 -23.95
C TRP A 70 10.43 2.48 -25.04
N LEU A 71 9.15 2.16 -24.84
CA LEU A 71 8.08 2.58 -25.75
C LEU A 71 7.81 4.09 -25.71
N SER A 72 8.05 4.76 -24.58
CA SER A 72 7.74 6.18 -24.41
C SER A 72 8.83 7.14 -24.90
N ASN A 73 9.98 6.64 -25.39
CA ASN A 73 11.13 7.43 -25.89
C ASN A 73 11.51 8.64 -25.01
N THR A 74 11.31 8.51 -23.69
CA THR A 74 11.44 9.65 -22.78
C THR A 74 12.90 9.85 -22.41
N ILE A 75 13.42 11.06 -22.63
CA ILE A 75 14.79 11.41 -22.24
C ILE A 75 14.81 11.70 -20.74
N PHE A 76 15.57 10.91 -19.98
CA PHE A 76 15.67 11.06 -18.53
C PHE A 76 16.72 12.09 -18.15
N SER A 77 16.29 13.16 -17.48
CA SER A 77 17.21 14.08 -16.79
C SER A 77 16.75 14.24 -15.34
N ILE A 78 17.57 13.76 -14.41
CA ILE A 78 17.32 13.85 -12.97
C ILE A 78 18.45 14.58 -12.28
N LYS A 79 18.10 15.55 -11.43
CA LYS A 79 19.08 16.22 -10.57
C LYS A 79 19.59 15.22 -9.52
N ARG A 80 20.89 15.26 -9.21
CA ARG A 80 21.53 14.34 -8.24
C ARG A 80 20.78 14.26 -6.90
N ASN A 81 20.28 15.37 -6.38
CA ASN A 81 19.53 15.38 -5.12
C ASN A 81 18.19 14.63 -5.20
N GLU A 82 17.50 14.69 -6.33
CA GLU A 82 16.24 13.96 -6.52
C GLU A 82 16.51 12.48 -6.81
N LEU A 83 17.65 12.15 -7.42
CA LEU A 83 18.10 10.76 -7.58
C LEU A 83 18.28 10.08 -6.22
N TYR A 84 19.02 10.68 -5.28
CA TYR A 84 19.21 10.10 -3.94
C TYR A 84 17.88 9.88 -3.20
N ARG A 85 16.90 10.78 -3.38
CA ARG A 85 15.56 10.61 -2.80
C ARG A 85 14.83 9.43 -3.44
N CYS A 86 14.91 9.26 -4.76
CA CYS A 86 14.32 8.11 -5.44
C CYS A 86 14.98 6.79 -4.99
N LEU A 87 16.30 6.77 -4.83
CA LEU A 87 17.01 5.59 -4.33
C LEU A 87 16.58 5.25 -2.90
N LEU A 88 16.44 6.25 -2.03
CA LEU A 88 15.93 6.06 -0.67
C LEU A 88 14.49 5.53 -0.65
N LEU A 89 13.62 6.04 -1.52
CA LEU A 89 12.27 5.49 -1.71
C LEU A 89 12.33 4.01 -2.10
N GLY A 90 13.29 3.60 -2.92
CA GLY A 90 13.48 2.20 -3.29
C GLY A 90 13.91 1.30 -2.14
N VAL A 91 14.78 1.80 -1.25
CA VAL A 91 15.16 1.06 -0.03
C VAL A 91 13.96 0.93 0.91
N LEU A 92 13.17 1.99 1.07
CA LEU A 92 11.92 1.94 1.85
C LEU A 92 10.91 0.97 1.24
N LEU A 93 10.78 0.95 -0.09
CA LEU A 93 9.91 0.02 -0.81
C LEU A 93 10.35 -1.43 -0.57
N CYS A 94 11.66 -1.70 -0.68
CA CYS A 94 12.20 -3.01 -0.35
C CYS A 94 11.88 -3.40 1.10
N ALA A 95 12.08 -2.49 2.06
CA ALA A 95 11.76 -2.74 3.45
C ALA A 95 10.26 -3.06 3.63
N GLU A 96 9.37 -2.27 3.03
CA GLU A 96 7.92 -2.51 3.04
C GLU A 96 7.57 -3.90 2.49
N MET A 97 8.06 -4.25 1.29
CA MET A 97 7.82 -5.54 0.65
C MET A 97 8.24 -6.71 1.53
N TYR A 98 9.40 -6.62 2.19
CA TYR A 98 9.91 -7.67 3.07
C TYR A 98 9.15 -7.75 4.39
N LEU A 99 8.91 -6.61 5.05
CA LEU A 99 8.26 -6.55 6.36
C LEU A 99 6.80 -7.01 6.28
N LEU A 100 6.07 -6.59 5.24
CA LEU A 100 4.68 -7.00 5.06
C LEU A 100 4.56 -8.51 4.80
N LEU A 101 5.40 -9.05 3.91
CA LEU A 101 5.44 -10.47 3.60
C LEU A 101 5.99 -11.34 4.73
N ALA A 102 6.87 -10.80 5.57
CA ALA A 102 7.31 -11.48 6.78
C ALA A 102 6.17 -11.54 7.81
N SER A 103 5.36 -10.48 7.92
CA SER A 103 4.22 -10.45 8.85
C SER A 103 3.20 -11.58 8.61
N ILE A 104 2.90 -11.90 7.35
CA ILE A 104 1.93 -12.97 7.00
C ILE A 104 2.41 -14.39 7.35
N LEU A 105 3.70 -14.56 7.73
CA LEU A 105 4.21 -15.82 8.25
C LEU A 105 3.79 -16.06 9.71
N PHE A 106 3.51 -14.98 10.44
CA PHE A 106 3.24 -15.03 11.88
C PHE A 106 1.76 -14.82 12.22
N VAL A 107 1.02 -14.14 11.34
CA VAL A 107 -0.34 -13.64 11.62
C VAL A 107 -1.23 -13.80 10.38
N PRO A 108 -2.55 -14.03 10.53
CA PRO A 108 -3.47 -14.08 9.39
C PRO A 108 -3.43 -12.82 8.53
N ILE A 109 -3.64 -12.98 7.22
CA ILE A 109 -3.48 -11.91 6.23
C ILE A 109 -4.40 -10.73 6.51
N ALA A 110 -5.65 -11.02 6.88
CA ALA A 110 -6.61 -9.98 7.19
C ALA A 110 -6.12 -9.08 8.33
N LEU A 111 -5.45 -9.66 9.35
CA LEU A 111 -4.90 -8.91 10.46
C LEU A 111 -3.61 -8.17 10.06
N THR A 112 -2.71 -8.79 9.28
CA THR A 112 -1.55 -8.11 8.68
C THR A 112 -1.98 -6.87 7.90
N ILE A 113 -2.96 -7.02 7.00
CA ILE A 113 -3.45 -5.90 6.18
C ILE A 113 -4.15 -4.86 7.05
N LEU A 114 -4.97 -5.25 8.02
CA LEU A 114 -5.63 -4.29 8.91
C LEU A 114 -4.62 -3.42 9.67
N VAL A 115 -3.55 -4.04 10.22
CA VAL A 115 -2.48 -3.31 10.92
C VAL A 115 -1.69 -2.44 9.93
N PHE A 116 -1.38 -2.97 8.75
CA PHE A 116 -0.67 -2.23 7.70
C PHE A 116 -1.42 -0.95 7.28
N TYR A 117 -2.75 -1.03 7.19
CA TYR A 117 -3.63 0.10 6.87
C TYR A 117 -3.82 1.11 8.01
N THR A 118 -2.94 1.09 9.02
CA THR A 118 -2.73 2.24 9.91
C THR A 118 -1.86 3.34 9.28
N TYR A 119 -1.19 3.06 8.15
CA TYR A 119 -0.38 4.04 7.42
C TYR A 119 -1.14 5.34 7.05
N PRO A 120 -2.45 5.34 6.69
CA PRO A 120 -3.16 6.58 6.38
C PRO A 120 -3.29 7.49 7.59
N ILE A 121 -3.38 6.92 8.80
CA ILE A 121 -3.36 7.68 10.05
C ILE A 121 -2.00 8.36 10.21
N MET A 122 -0.90 7.64 9.96
CA MET A 122 0.46 8.19 10.02
C MET A 122 0.63 9.37 9.04
N ILE A 123 0.12 9.24 7.82
CA ILE A 123 0.09 10.30 6.81
C ILE A 123 -0.70 11.51 7.32
N ALA A 124 -1.91 11.30 7.85
CA ALA A 124 -2.78 12.36 8.36
C ALA A 124 -2.10 13.15 9.49
N ILE A 125 -1.48 12.45 10.47
CA ILE A 125 -0.71 13.07 11.55
C ILE A 125 0.44 13.91 10.99
N TRP A 126 1.20 13.38 10.04
CA TRP A 126 2.36 14.05 9.47
C TRP A 126 1.99 15.34 8.73
N ILE A 127 0.97 15.28 7.87
CA ILE A 127 0.47 16.45 7.13
C ILE A 127 0.02 17.52 8.11
N TRP A 128 -0.70 17.11 9.15
CA TRP A 128 -1.23 18.00 10.15
C TRP A 128 -0.12 18.70 10.95
N ARG A 129 0.93 17.96 11.39
CA ARG A 129 2.11 18.54 12.05
C ARG A 129 2.86 19.51 11.15
N THR A 130 2.95 19.22 9.85
CA THR A 130 3.73 20.04 8.89
C THR A 130 2.99 21.31 8.46
N ARG A 131 1.65 21.26 8.30
CA ARG A 131 0.84 22.39 7.81
C ARG A 131 0.39 23.36 8.90
N ARG A 132 0.85 23.23 10.15
CA ARG A 132 0.49 24.12 11.29
C ARG A 132 -1.03 24.34 11.46
N ASN A 133 -1.87 23.39 11.07
CA ASN A 133 -3.31 23.49 11.34
C ASN A 133 -3.60 23.16 12.82
N HIS A 134 -4.52 23.86 13.47
CA HIS A 134 -4.84 23.67 14.89
C HIS A 134 -5.38 22.25 15.19
N PHE A 135 -4.94 21.67 16.33
CA PHE A 135 -5.44 20.42 16.94
C PHE A 135 -6.97 20.36 16.88
N SER A 136 -7.50 19.46 16.03
CA SER A 136 -8.89 19.06 16.14
C SER A 136 -8.97 17.94 17.16
N TYR A 137 -9.60 18.19 18.31
CA TYR A 137 -9.96 17.13 19.26
C TYR A 137 -10.75 15.98 18.59
N ILE A 138 -11.45 16.29 17.50
CA ILE A 138 -12.19 15.32 16.68
C ILE A 138 -11.24 14.38 15.92
N GLY A 139 -10.12 14.89 15.40
CA GLY A 139 -9.10 14.07 14.72
C GLY A 139 -8.38 13.12 15.68
N LEU A 140 -8.03 13.61 16.88
CA LEU A 140 -7.55 12.76 17.97
C LEU A 140 -8.54 11.65 18.33
N GLY A 141 -9.83 12.00 18.46
CA GLY A 141 -10.89 11.03 18.76
C GLY A 141 -11.03 9.94 17.70
N ALA A 142 -10.96 10.30 16.42
CA ALA A 142 -11.01 9.34 15.32
C ALA A 142 -9.76 8.44 15.28
N MET A 143 -8.59 8.98 15.58
CA MET A 143 -7.37 8.17 15.71
C MET A 143 -7.46 7.20 16.89
N ALA A 144 -7.91 7.68 18.06
CA ALA A 144 -8.12 6.84 19.23
C ALA A 144 -9.13 5.73 18.93
N LEU A 145 -10.21 6.04 18.22
CA LEU A 145 -11.21 5.05 17.81
C LEU A 145 -10.63 4.00 16.84
N ALA A 146 -9.78 4.41 15.90
CA ALA A 146 -9.10 3.48 15.00
C ALA A 146 -8.16 2.53 15.75
N PHE A 147 -7.42 3.05 16.73
CA PHE A 147 -6.60 2.27 17.65
C PHE A 147 -7.44 1.33 18.52
N ILE A 148 -8.59 1.77 19.03
CA ILE A 148 -9.51 0.92 19.80
C ILE A 148 -10.02 -0.23 18.94
N GLY A 149 -10.46 0.04 17.70
CA GLY A 149 -10.85 -1.02 16.77
C GLY A 149 -9.73 -2.03 16.53
N LEU A 150 -8.49 -1.55 16.41
CA LEU A 150 -7.33 -2.41 16.22
C LEU A 150 -7.06 -3.27 17.45
N ILE A 151 -7.15 -2.67 18.66
CA ILE A 151 -7.06 -3.40 19.92
C ILE A 151 -8.15 -4.48 20.00
N ILE A 152 -9.39 -4.19 19.59
CA ILE A 152 -10.48 -5.17 19.59
C ILE A 152 -10.18 -6.36 18.67
N VAL A 153 -9.61 -6.11 17.48
CA VAL A 153 -9.20 -7.21 16.58
C VAL A 153 -8.08 -8.03 17.20
N LEU A 154 -7.10 -7.34 17.79
CA LEU A 154 -5.99 -7.98 18.46
C LEU A 154 -6.44 -8.79 19.68
N THR A 155 -7.45 -8.32 20.43
CA THR A 155 -8.01 -8.99 21.62
C THR A 155 -9.01 -10.10 21.31
N GLY A 156 -9.57 -10.13 20.09
CA GLY A 156 -10.55 -11.13 19.64
C GLY A 156 -9.97 -12.30 18.86
N SER A 157 -8.70 -12.21 18.51
CA SER A 157 -7.83 -13.39 18.46
C SER A 157 -7.63 -13.81 19.90
N ASP A 158 -7.40 -15.08 20.27
CA ASP A 158 -7.04 -15.43 21.65
C ASP A 158 -5.75 -14.67 22.05
N ALA A 159 -5.87 -13.45 22.54
CA ALA A 159 -4.79 -12.45 22.52
C ALA A 159 -3.79 -12.66 23.65
N LEU A 160 -4.20 -13.43 24.65
CA LEU A 160 -3.33 -14.02 25.65
C LEU A 160 -2.56 -15.24 25.11
N LEU A 161 -2.94 -15.78 23.95
CA LEU A 161 -2.28 -16.88 23.21
C LEU A 161 -1.61 -16.43 21.91
N ILE A 162 -1.65 -15.14 21.54
CA ILE A 162 -0.72 -14.59 20.55
C ILE A 162 0.66 -14.65 21.19
N GLY A 163 1.33 -15.79 21.00
CA GLY A 163 2.70 -16.00 21.44
C GLY A 163 3.65 -14.92 20.90
N TRP A 164 4.92 -15.02 21.29
CA TRP A 164 5.94 -14.08 20.85
C TRP A 164 5.91 -13.81 19.33
N ASP A 165 5.66 -14.85 18.54
CA ASP A 165 5.59 -14.84 17.09
C ASP A 165 4.52 -13.89 16.53
N GLY A 166 3.30 -13.91 17.07
CA GLY A 166 2.26 -13.03 16.54
C GLY A 166 2.49 -11.55 16.89
N ARG A 167 3.14 -11.25 18.03
CA ARG A 167 3.58 -9.88 18.37
C ARG A 167 4.63 -9.38 17.38
N VAL A 168 5.56 -10.24 16.98
CA VAL A 168 6.54 -9.96 15.93
C VAL A 168 5.81 -9.67 14.62
N GLY A 169 4.83 -10.48 14.22
CA GLY A 169 4.03 -10.25 13.01
C GLY A 169 3.34 -8.88 13.01
N ILE A 170 2.72 -8.48 14.11
CA ILE A 170 2.08 -7.16 14.25
C ILE A 170 3.12 -6.04 14.15
N ALA A 171 4.25 -6.17 14.85
CA ALA A 171 5.32 -5.18 14.80
C ALA A 171 5.87 -5.00 13.38
N LEU A 172 6.09 -6.10 12.66
CA LEU A 172 6.52 -6.07 11.25
C LEU A 172 5.50 -5.31 10.37
N SER A 173 4.20 -5.56 10.56
CA SER A 173 3.14 -4.82 9.85
C SER A 173 3.14 -3.33 10.14
N VAL A 174 3.35 -2.93 11.41
CA VAL A 174 3.41 -1.50 11.79
C VAL A 174 4.63 -0.83 11.17
N ILE A 175 5.79 -1.50 11.14
CA ILE A 175 6.99 -0.95 10.52
C ILE A 175 6.79 -0.85 8.99
N ALA A 176 6.17 -1.86 8.37
CA ALA A 176 5.79 -1.79 6.95
C ALA A 176 4.85 -0.61 6.67
N ALA A 177 3.86 -0.37 7.53
CA ALA A 177 2.96 0.78 7.44
C ALA A 177 3.73 2.12 7.51
N ALA A 178 4.72 2.22 8.41
CA ALA A 178 5.57 3.40 8.51
C ALA A 178 6.42 3.62 7.25
N CYS A 179 6.96 2.54 6.67
CA CYS A 179 7.68 2.59 5.39
C CYS A 179 6.76 3.10 4.27
N LEU A 180 5.54 2.55 4.14
CA LEU A 180 4.59 3.00 3.12
C LEU A 180 4.17 4.47 3.32
N ALA A 181 3.89 4.89 4.55
CA ALA A 181 3.58 6.28 4.86
C ALA A 181 4.73 7.21 4.45
N ALA A 182 5.97 6.85 4.78
CA ALA A 182 7.16 7.59 4.35
C ALA A 182 7.29 7.63 2.82
N ILE A 183 7.10 6.50 2.14
CA ILE A 183 7.13 6.42 0.67
C ILE A 183 6.15 7.40 0.06
N LEU A 184 4.88 7.38 0.47
CA LEU A 184 3.85 8.23 -0.13
C LEU A 184 4.12 9.73 0.14
N LEU A 185 4.50 10.09 1.37
CA LEU A 185 4.82 11.47 1.74
C LEU A 185 6.05 12.03 1.01
N LEU A 186 7.11 11.23 0.86
CA LEU A 186 8.31 11.62 0.13
C LEU A 186 8.05 11.65 -1.38
N SER A 187 7.28 10.67 -1.89
CA SER A 187 6.91 10.59 -3.32
C SER A 187 6.12 11.81 -3.75
N GLU A 188 5.16 12.29 -2.95
CA GLU A 188 4.40 13.51 -3.26
C GLU A 188 5.31 14.73 -3.50
N ARG A 189 6.39 14.87 -2.72
CA ARG A 189 7.38 15.97 -2.90
C ARG A 189 8.23 15.81 -4.15
N VAL A 190 8.56 14.58 -4.53
CA VAL A 190 9.36 14.29 -5.73
C VAL A 190 8.50 14.42 -6.99
N LEU A 191 7.25 13.93 -6.95
CA LEU A 191 6.26 14.04 -8.02
C LEU A 191 5.92 15.49 -8.36
N ALA A 192 5.98 16.40 -7.39
CA ALA A 192 5.82 17.84 -7.65
C ALA A 192 6.93 18.46 -8.52
N ARG A 193 8.04 17.74 -8.72
CA ARG A 193 9.25 18.24 -9.42
C ARG A 193 9.64 17.40 -10.63
N GLN A 194 9.27 16.12 -10.65
CA GLN A 194 9.71 15.12 -11.63
C GLN A 194 8.51 14.26 -12.05
N ALA A 195 8.54 13.75 -13.29
CA ALA A 195 7.50 12.85 -13.77
C ALA A 195 7.47 11.52 -12.98
N ALA A 196 6.27 10.99 -12.74
CA ALA A 196 6.05 9.78 -11.96
C ALA A 196 6.84 8.58 -12.48
N THR A 197 6.92 8.41 -13.79
CA THR A 197 7.66 7.32 -14.44
C THR A 197 9.15 7.33 -14.06
N VAL A 198 9.76 8.51 -13.99
CA VAL A 198 11.19 8.67 -13.64
C VAL A 198 11.42 8.29 -12.17
N MET A 199 10.56 8.81 -11.28
CA MET A 199 10.64 8.49 -9.86
C MET A 199 10.50 6.98 -9.63
N MET A 200 9.46 6.37 -10.21
CA MET A 200 9.21 4.93 -10.08
C MET A 200 10.36 4.11 -10.65
N LEU A 201 10.99 4.54 -11.75
CA LEU A 201 12.11 3.82 -12.36
C LEU A 201 13.30 3.74 -11.40
N TYR A 202 13.75 4.87 -10.86
CA TYR A 202 14.90 4.87 -9.95
C TYR A 202 14.57 4.24 -8.59
N MET A 203 13.36 4.42 -8.10
CA MET A 203 12.85 3.75 -6.90
C MET A 203 12.88 2.23 -7.07
N LEU A 204 12.35 1.73 -8.18
CA LEU A 204 12.27 0.29 -8.43
C LEU A 204 13.62 -0.32 -8.80
N LEU A 205 14.50 0.42 -9.47
CA LEU A 205 15.88 0.01 -9.71
C LEU A 205 16.62 -0.24 -8.40
N SER A 206 16.51 0.70 -7.45
CA SER A 206 17.08 0.59 -6.11
C SER A 206 16.48 -0.60 -5.34
N ALA A 207 15.15 -0.72 -5.33
CA ALA A 207 14.47 -1.82 -4.65
C ALA A 207 14.90 -3.19 -5.23
N THR A 208 14.95 -3.31 -6.56
CA THR A 208 15.34 -4.54 -7.25
C THR A 208 16.82 -4.87 -7.01
N ALA A 209 17.69 -3.88 -6.94
CA ALA A 209 19.10 -4.09 -6.60
C ALA A 209 19.26 -4.66 -5.19
N VAL A 210 18.54 -4.12 -4.20
CA VAL A 210 18.56 -4.62 -2.83
C VAL A 210 17.95 -6.02 -2.74
N VAL A 211 16.78 -6.24 -3.34
CA VAL A 211 16.12 -7.56 -3.37
C VAL A 211 17.02 -8.59 -4.05
N GLY A 212 17.63 -8.25 -5.18
CA GLY A 212 18.57 -9.10 -5.90
C GLY A 212 19.81 -9.42 -5.08
N PHE A 213 20.37 -8.44 -4.37
CA PHE A 213 21.51 -8.66 -3.48
C PHE A 213 21.16 -9.64 -2.35
N VAL A 214 20.02 -9.43 -1.67
CA VAL A 214 19.55 -10.34 -0.61
C VAL A 214 19.32 -11.76 -1.16
N SER A 215 18.68 -11.87 -2.32
CA SER A 215 18.31 -13.14 -2.95
C SER A 215 19.49 -13.93 -3.52
N LEU A 216 20.59 -13.25 -3.90
CA LEU A 216 21.76 -13.89 -4.48
C LEU A 216 22.84 -14.21 -3.45
N PHE A 217 22.94 -13.43 -2.36
CA PHE A 217 24.08 -13.50 -1.44
C PHE A 217 23.72 -13.76 0.02
N ILE A 218 22.47 -13.55 0.44
CA ILE A 218 22.11 -13.60 1.87
C ILE A 218 21.15 -14.76 2.16
N ALA A 219 20.14 -14.96 1.30
CA ALA A 219 19.07 -15.91 1.57
C ALA A 219 18.87 -16.87 0.41
N ASP A 220 18.62 -18.14 0.75
CA ASP A 220 18.27 -19.16 -0.23
C ASP A 220 16.90 -18.88 -0.86
N LEU A 221 16.72 -19.33 -2.10
CA LEU A 221 15.47 -19.21 -2.84
C LEU A 221 14.75 -20.54 -2.85
N THR A 222 13.56 -20.59 -2.27
CA THR A 222 12.69 -21.76 -2.37
C THR A 222 11.52 -21.46 -3.29
N TRP A 223 11.30 -22.38 -4.23
CA TRP A 223 10.29 -22.26 -5.28
C TRP A 223 9.07 -23.14 -4.96
N PRO A 224 7.89 -22.84 -5.52
CA PRO A 224 6.71 -23.63 -5.26
C PRO A 224 6.87 -25.08 -5.73
N ALA A 225 6.45 -26.03 -4.89
CA ALA A 225 6.56 -27.46 -5.15
C ALA A 225 5.53 -27.99 -6.17
N ALA A 226 4.47 -27.23 -6.43
CA ALA A 226 3.36 -27.64 -7.29
C ALA A 226 2.87 -26.50 -8.20
N LEU A 227 2.22 -26.87 -9.31
CA LEU A 227 1.66 -25.93 -10.29
C LEU A 227 0.75 -24.84 -9.70
N PRO A 228 -0.17 -25.13 -8.75
CA PRO A 228 -0.97 -24.08 -8.12
C PRO A 228 -0.14 -23.00 -7.42
N GLY A 229 1.00 -23.37 -6.84
CA GLY A 229 1.93 -22.45 -6.22
C GLY A 229 2.60 -21.50 -7.23
N TRP A 230 2.88 -21.97 -8.44
CA TRP A 230 3.38 -21.12 -9.53
C TRP A 230 2.33 -20.12 -10.02
N TYR A 231 1.07 -20.53 -10.14
CA TYR A 231 -0.01 -19.60 -10.46
C TYR A 231 -0.18 -18.54 -9.38
N ALA A 232 -0.10 -18.93 -8.11
CA ALA A 232 -0.16 -18.00 -6.98
C ALA A 232 1.02 -17.01 -6.98
N LEU A 233 2.24 -17.50 -7.23
CA LEU A 233 3.46 -16.71 -7.34
C LEU A 233 3.38 -15.67 -8.48
N CYS A 234 3.07 -16.10 -9.69
CA CYS A 234 2.95 -15.23 -10.86
C CYS A 234 1.77 -14.26 -10.71
N GLY A 235 0.62 -14.75 -10.24
CA GLY A 235 -0.56 -13.92 -9.98
C GLY A 235 -0.27 -12.84 -8.94
N SER A 236 0.43 -13.18 -7.86
CA SER A 236 0.89 -12.22 -6.85
C SER A 236 1.79 -11.14 -7.44
N ALA A 237 2.75 -11.52 -8.29
CA ALA A 237 3.65 -10.56 -8.94
C ALA A 237 2.90 -9.59 -9.87
N ILE A 238 2.00 -10.11 -10.70
CA ILE A 238 1.18 -9.28 -11.62
C ILE A 238 0.29 -8.32 -10.83
N LEU A 239 -0.43 -8.84 -9.83
CA LEU A 239 -1.34 -8.02 -9.02
C LEU A 239 -0.59 -6.97 -8.19
N TYR A 240 0.61 -7.27 -7.72
CA TYR A 240 1.46 -6.27 -7.05
C TYR A 240 1.79 -5.10 -8.00
N VAL A 241 2.24 -5.38 -9.23
CA VAL A 241 2.52 -4.33 -10.23
C VAL A 241 1.28 -3.50 -10.53
N VAL A 242 0.15 -4.17 -10.79
CA VAL A 242 -1.12 -3.51 -11.08
C VAL A 242 -1.55 -2.62 -9.91
N ALA A 243 -1.49 -3.14 -8.68
CA ALA A 243 -1.82 -2.39 -7.48
C ALA A 243 -0.96 -1.13 -7.34
N THR A 244 0.37 -1.27 -7.41
CA THR A 244 1.29 -0.13 -7.24
C THR A 244 1.13 0.91 -8.35
N MET A 245 0.97 0.50 -9.61
CA MET A 245 0.72 1.44 -10.72
C MET A 245 -0.58 2.22 -10.53
N LEU A 246 -1.67 1.53 -10.15
CA LEU A 246 -2.96 2.16 -9.89
C LEU A 246 -2.92 3.08 -8.67
N LEU A 247 -2.20 2.69 -7.61
CA LEU A 247 -2.01 3.51 -6.42
C LEU A 247 -1.34 4.84 -6.76
N PHE A 248 -0.19 4.81 -7.44
CA PHE A 248 0.51 6.03 -7.84
C PHE A 248 -0.33 6.85 -8.83
N LYS A 249 -1.08 6.20 -9.72
CA LYS A 249 -2.00 6.90 -10.63
C LYS A 249 -3.12 7.61 -9.88
N ALA A 250 -3.68 6.99 -8.84
CA ALA A 250 -4.66 7.62 -7.97
C ALA A 250 -4.04 8.80 -7.20
N VAL A 251 -2.82 8.66 -6.67
CA VAL A 251 -2.10 9.76 -6.00
C VAL A 251 -1.92 10.94 -6.95
N GLU A 252 -1.58 10.70 -8.22
CA GLU A 252 -1.45 11.76 -9.23
C GLU A 252 -2.79 12.48 -9.51
N LEU A 253 -3.91 11.74 -9.54
CA LEU A 253 -5.22 12.26 -9.93
C LEU A 253 -5.99 12.95 -8.80
N ILE A 254 -5.93 12.40 -7.58
CA ILE A 254 -6.75 12.83 -6.43
C ILE A 254 -5.94 13.14 -5.17
N GLY A 255 -4.61 12.98 -5.21
CA GLY A 255 -3.71 13.25 -4.10
C GLY A 255 -3.54 12.06 -3.14
N SER A 256 -2.49 12.12 -2.32
CA SER A 256 -2.11 11.07 -1.37
C SER A 256 -3.19 10.79 -0.33
N LEU A 257 -3.79 11.85 0.24
CA LEU A 257 -4.82 11.73 1.26
C LEU A 257 -6.08 11.02 0.72
N GLN A 258 -6.64 11.48 -0.41
CA GLN A 258 -7.88 10.89 -0.97
C GLN A 258 -7.67 9.46 -1.43
N THR A 259 -6.51 9.19 -2.04
CA THR A 259 -6.12 7.82 -2.41
C THR A 259 -6.10 6.91 -1.18
N ALA A 260 -5.46 7.33 -0.09
CA ALA A 260 -5.41 6.56 1.15
C ALA A 260 -6.79 6.36 1.81
N ILE A 261 -7.81 7.19 1.51
CA ILE A 261 -9.19 6.96 1.97
C ILE A 261 -9.81 5.77 1.28
N ILE A 262 -9.70 5.75 -0.04
CA ILE A 262 -10.34 4.73 -0.86
C ILE A 262 -9.56 3.42 -0.71
N ASP A 263 -8.24 3.51 -0.62
CA ASP A 263 -7.37 2.36 -0.41
C ASP A 263 -7.62 1.69 0.96
N ASN A 264 -8.14 2.42 1.95
CA ASN A 264 -8.56 1.86 3.25
C ASN A 264 -9.73 0.86 3.16
N THR A 265 -10.26 0.59 1.96
CA THR A 265 -11.15 -0.56 1.71
C THR A 265 -10.40 -1.89 1.63
N SER A 266 -9.07 -1.90 1.45
CA SER A 266 -8.25 -3.11 1.38
C SER A 266 -8.43 -4.11 2.52
N PRO A 267 -8.52 -3.72 3.81
CA PRO A 267 -8.78 -4.69 4.86
C PRO A 267 -10.07 -5.50 4.64
N VAL A 268 -11.11 -4.90 4.04
CA VAL A 268 -12.35 -5.62 3.69
C VAL A 268 -12.07 -6.71 2.65
N TRP A 269 -11.35 -6.36 1.59
CA TRP A 269 -10.98 -7.31 0.54
C TRP A 269 -10.07 -8.41 1.09
N ALA A 270 -9.11 -8.06 1.94
CA ALA A 270 -8.24 -9.01 2.61
C ALA A 270 -9.00 -10.01 3.48
N MET A 271 -10.05 -9.56 4.20
CA MET A 271 -10.93 -10.45 4.96
C MET A 271 -11.68 -11.42 4.04
N ILE A 272 -12.29 -10.92 2.97
CA ILE A 272 -13.04 -11.75 2.00
C ILE A 272 -12.11 -12.79 1.36
N LEU A 273 -10.96 -12.35 0.87
CA LEU A 273 -10.00 -13.20 0.18
C LEU A 273 -9.33 -14.18 1.15
N GLY A 274 -9.05 -13.77 2.38
CA GLY A 274 -8.56 -14.65 3.43
C GLY A 274 -9.53 -15.79 3.73
N ALA A 275 -10.82 -15.49 3.84
CA ALA A 275 -11.85 -16.49 4.06
C ALA A 275 -12.03 -17.42 2.85
N VAL A 276 -12.12 -16.88 1.63
CA VAL A 276 -12.44 -17.65 0.41
C VAL A 276 -11.26 -18.45 -0.11
N ILE A 277 -10.06 -17.86 -0.15
CA ILE A 277 -8.88 -18.48 -0.78
C ILE A 277 -8.12 -19.35 0.23
N LEU A 278 -8.04 -18.92 1.48
CA LEU A 278 -7.17 -19.53 2.49
C LEU A 278 -7.94 -20.23 3.61
N GLY A 279 -9.27 -20.17 3.60
CA GLY A 279 -10.10 -20.72 4.68
C GLY A 279 -9.89 -20.01 6.03
N GLN A 280 -9.32 -18.80 6.03
CA GLN A 280 -9.06 -18.02 7.24
C GLN A 280 -10.33 -17.26 7.66
N TRP A 281 -11.12 -17.89 8.53
CA TRP A 281 -12.28 -17.23 9.13
C TRP A 281 -11.86 -16.33 10.29
N LEU A 282 -12.39 -15.12 10.30
CA LEU A 282 -12.23 -14.21 11.42
C LEU A 282 -13.33 -14.42 12.46
N THR A 283 -12.98 -14.24 13.72
CA THR A 283 -13.96 -14.23 14.80
C THR A 283 -14.89 -13.01 14.68
N LEU A 284 -16.09 -13.10 15.25
CA LEU A 284 -17.05 -11.99 15.24
C LEU A 284 -16.45 -10.71 15.84
N GLN A 285 -15.59 -10.87 16.85
CA GLN A 285 -14.85 -9.77 17.49
C GLN A 285 -13.82 -9.14 16.54
N GLN A 286 -13.09 -9.93 15.76
CA GLN A 286 -12.16 -9.41 14.75
C GLN A 286 -12.89 -8.63 13.65
N VAL A 287 -14.05 -9.12 13.20
CA VAL A 287 -14.88 -8.41 12.22
C VAL A 287 -15.42 -7.09 12.79
N ALA A 288 -15.87 -7.09 14.05
CA ALA A 288 -16.33 -5.89 14.74
C ALA A 288 -15.22 -4.85 14.90
N GLY A 289 -14.05 -5.26 15.38
CA GLY A 289 -12.90 -4.35 15.53
C GLY A 289 -12.40 -3.80 14.19
N ALA A 290 -12.35 -4.63 13.14
CA ALA A 290 -11.96 -4.20 11.80
C ALA A 290 -12.94 -3.14 11.27
N SER A 291 -14.24 -3.35 11.48
CA SER A 291 -15.29 -2.40 11.09
C SER A 291 -15.13 -1.05 11.82
N VAL A 292 -14.83 -1.09 13.12
CA VAL A 292 -14.55 0.12 13.91
C VAL A 292 -13.31 0.85 13.38
N THR A 293 -12.21 0.14 13.11
CA THR A 293 -10.97 0.73 12.58
C THR A 293 -11.20 1.38 11.21
N ILE A 294 -11.84 0.66 10.28
CA ILE A 294 -12.12 1.18 8.94
C ILE A 294 -13.00 2.42 9.02
N GLY A 295 -14.08 2.37 9.82
CA GLY A 295 -14.99 3.51 10.00
C GLY A 295 -14.30 4.72 10.62
N ALA A 296 -13.44 4.51 11.62
CA ALA A 296 -12.69 5.57 12.27
C ALA A 296 -11.68 6.24 11.33
N VAL A 297 -10.97 5.45 10.51
CA VAL A 297 -10.04 5.97 9.50
C VAL A 297 -10.79 6.76 8.43
N MET A 298 -11.92 6.24 7.92
CA MET A 298 -12.77 6.96 6.97
C MET A 298 -13.26 8.29 7.53
N PHE A 299 -13.70 8.31 8.80
CA PHE A 299 -14.16 9.52 9.47
C PHE A 299 -13.02 10.54 9.66
N LEU A 300 -11.85 10.10 10.12
CA LEU A 300 -10.66 10.95 10.27
C LEU A 300 -10.29 11.62 8.96
N GLN A 301 -10.27 10.85 7.87
CA GLN A 301 -9.87 11.37 6.59
C GLN A 301 -10.94 12.27 5.96
N TRP A 302 -12.22 12.01 6.20
CA TRP A 302 -13.32 12.90 5.79
C TRP A 302 -13.17 14.29 6.43
N ILE A 303 -12.85 14.35 7.72
CA ILE A 303 -12.57 15.62 8.43
C ILE A 303 -11.31 16.31 7.87
N ALA A 304 -10.27 15.54 7.55
CA ALA A 304 -9.05 16.09 6.96
C ALA A 304 -9.33 16.72 5.58
N ARG A 305 -10.24 16.14 4.78
CA ARG A 305 -10.69 16.69 3.48
C ARG A 305 -11.47 17.99 3.64
N SER A 306 -12.37 18.08 4.62
CA SER A 306 -13.21 19.28 4.80
C SER A 306 -12.42 20.52 5.25
N ARG A 307 -11.24 20.34 5.85
CA ARG A 307 -10.35 21.44 6.28
C ARG A 307 -9.38 21.93 5.19
N ILE A 308 -9.29 21.24 4.05
CA ILE A 308 -8.41 21.62 2.93
C ILE A 308 -9.16 22.46 1.88
N ARG A 309 -10.50 22.40 1.88
CA ARG A 309 -11.36 23.38 1.19
C ARG A 309 -11.51 24.63 2.03
#